data_AF-A0A1F2S5P9-F1
#
_entry.id   AF-A0A1F2S5P9-F1
#
_cell.length_a   1.000
_cell.length_b   1.000
_cell.length_c   1.000
_cell.angle_alpha   90.00
_cell.angle_beta   90.00
_cell.angle_gamma   90.00
#
_symmetry.space_group_name_H-M   'P 1'
#
loop_
_entity.id
_entity.type
_entity.pdbx_description
1 polymer ?
#
loop_
_entity_poly.entity_id
_entity_poly.type
_entity_poly.pdbx_seq_one_letter_code
_entity_poly.pdbx_strand_id
1 'polypeptide(L)'
;MSKNCIAEPLDARPYCPRKTPRVRLKLLVVFILAFAALAPGASVSSVRWLADVKYLSSDQLKGRGDGSPELDQAADYIAEQFRKAGLEPVGGGYFQPFGAVVGADLGTQNSLVLLGSPDRSYRLNQDFIPLTFSDSGDQTAPLAFVGYGITAPEYQYDDYAGIDVHGKAVIVLRHEPQEDDANSVFRGKETTRHAALVSKAINARNHGAVAMLLVNDPLNHSDDRLVSFGGIQGPTDLGLQVVHVKREVVEKWMDQISRSLRELQKTIDRDLSHQSFLLPSDLQVKMVTDVRHRQAALKNVVGYLPGSDPALRNQVIVLGAHYDHLGLGEYDSLAPGQVGQIHHGADDNASGTAGLMELARLFAGDEHQVRRSLLFIAFAGEELGLLGSAHYVEDPLLPLDRTIAMLNLDMIGRVNKNKLYVGGVGTSPGFRPLLEEENDGAGFQLDFSDSGYGASDHMSFNRKQVPVLFFFSGLHPDYHKPSDTWEKQRPEETARVLELVARVVGRLDAAEERPQWVAVRERRRSSTPAGDEEAGQGYGPYFGSIPDFGETAKGVKFADVREGSPAAKAGLLAGDILIQFDGKEVRNLYDFTYLLRAKNPDDEVPVVVLRGDKEVRAVVKLGRRE
;
A
#
# COMPACT_ATOMS: atom_id res chain seq x y z
N MET A 1 -8.15 -43.62 -102.91
CA MET A 1 -7.78 -42.53 -103.85
C MET A 1 -6.48 -41.92 -103.33
N SER A 2 -5.33 -42.31 -103.87
CA SER A 2 -4.65 -41.63 -105.01
C SER A 2 -4.29 -40.19 -104.62
N LYS A 3 -3.06 -39.92 -104.12
CA LYS A 3 -1.77 -39.73 -104.81
C LYS A 3 -1.44 -38.23 -104.96
N ASN A 4 -0.12 -37.96 -104.87
CA ASN A 4 0.63 -36.82 -105.42
C ASN A 4 0.73 -35.56 -104.53
N CYS A 5 1.88 -34.88 -104.36
CA CYS A 5 3.22 -35.03 -104.95
C CYS A 5 4.24 -34.06 -104.30
N ILE A 6 5.51 -34.51 -104.17
CA ILE A 6 6.81 -33.83 -104.52
C ILE A 6 7.20 -32.58 -103.67
N ALA A 7 8.41 -32.36 -103.12
CA ALA A 7 9.78 -32.72 -103.53
C ALA A 7 10.78 -32.73 -102.34
N GLU A 8 11.76 -33.64 -102.40
CA GLU A 8 13.11 -33.58 -101.82
C GLU A 8 14.07 -32.95 -102.89
N PRO A 9 15.39 -32.62 -102.69
CA PRO A 9 16.35 -33.53 -102.02
C PRO A 9 17.70 -33.01 -101.41
N LEU A 10 18.34 -33.95 -100.68
CA LEU A 10 19.76 -34.38 -100.61
C LEU A 10 20.94 -33.48 -100.13
N ASP A 11 21.64 -33.94 -99.08
CA ASP A 11 22.99 -34.61 -99.12
C ASP A 11 23.44 -35.00 -97.68
N ALA A 12 23.53 -36.28 -97.27
CA ALA A 12 24.56 -37.34 -97.48
C ALA A 12 25.76 -37.38 -96.48
N ARG A 13 25.62 -38.10 -95.33
CA ARG A 13 26.36 -39.32 -94.85
C ARG A 13 27.79 -39.14 -94.22
N PRO A 14 28.41 -40.10 -93.46
CA PRO A 14 27.92 -41.34 -92.78
C PRO A 14 28.47 -41.64 -91.33
N TYR A 15 27.79 -42.56 -90.61
CA TYR A 15 28.29 -43.72 -89.80
C TYR A 15 29.39 -43.59 -88.72
N CYS A 16 29.10 -43.99 -87.46
CA CYS A 16 29.61 -45.20 -86.75
C CYS A 16 29.29 -45.17 -85.23
N PRO A 17 28.85 -46.28 -84.58
CA PRO A 17 28.39 -46.31 -83.20
C PRO A 17 29.52 -46.65 -82.21
N ARG A 18 29.48 -46.08 -80.99
CA ARG A 18 30.29 -46.56 -79.86
C ARG A 18 29.43 -46.83 -78.63
N LYS A 19 29.74 -47.98 -78.03
CA LYS A 19 29.12 -48.60 -76.87
C LYS A 19 29.31 -47.78 -75.59
N THR A 20 28.25 -47.79 -74.79
CA THR A 20 28.08 -47.49 -73.34
C THR A 20 29.34 -47.39 -72.46
N PRO A 21 29.28 -46.54 -71.41
CA PRO A 21 28.91 -47.10 -70.12
C PRO A 21 27.81 -46.29 -69.40
N ARG A 22 26.99 -47.01 -68.63
CA ARG A 22 25.99 -46.48 -67.71
C ARG A 22 26.62 -45.47 -66.76
N VAL A 23 26.36 -44.19 -66.97
CA VAL A 23 26.58 -43.17 -65.94
C VAL A 23 25.44 -43.31 -64.94
N ARG A 24 25.77 -43.80 -63.73
CA ARG A 24 24.90 -43.71 -62.57
C ARG A 24 24.55 -42.23 -62.39
N LEU A 25 23.29 -41.87 -62.61
CA LEU A 25 22.73 -40.61 -62.18
C LEU A 25 22.81 -40.60 -60.65
N LYS A 26 23.90 -40.04 -60.11
CA LYS A 26 23.94 -39.67 -58.70
C LYS A 26 22.88 -38.57 -58.57
N LEU A 27 21.74 -38.93 -57.98
CA LEU A 27 20.81 -37.99 -57.40
C LEU A 27 21.63 -37.14 -56.42
N LEU A 28 22.03 -35.94 -56.86
CA LEU A 28 22.53 -34.93 -55.95
C LEU A 28 21.29 -34.38 -55.24
N VAL A 29 20.89 -35.06 -54.16
CA VAL A 29 19.99 -34.47 -53.18
C VAL A 29 20.76 -33.29 -52.60
N VAL A 30 20.45 -32.10 -53.12
CA VAL A 30 20.81 -30.84 -52.47
C VAL A 30 20.01 -30.84 -51.17
N PHE A 31 20.66 -31.24 -50.08
CA PHE A 31 20.20 -30.92 -48.74
C PHE A 31 20.24 -29.39 -48.64
N ILE A 32 19.12 -28.74 -48.92
CA ILE A 32 18.87 -27.40 -48.41
C ILE A 32 18.77 -27.60 -46.90
N LEU A 33 19.90 -27.44 -46.22
CA LEU A 33 19.93 -27.08 -44.81
C LEU A 33 19.24 -25.72 -44.73
N ALA A 34 17.92 -25.74 -44.64
CA ALA A 34 17.19 -24.66 -44.02
C ALA A 34 17.69 -24.63 -42.58
N PHE A 35 18.71 -23.78 -42.34
CA PHE A 35 18.79 -23.12 -41.05
C PHE A 35 17.49 -22.35 -40.91
N ALA A 36 16.47 -23.01 -40.39
CA ALA A 36 15.52 -22.32 -39.55
C ALA A 36 16.40 -21.70 -38.48
N ALA A 37 16.66 -20.39 -38.61
CA ALA A 37 17.01 -19.62 -37.44
C ALA A 37 15.89 -19.94 -36.46
N LEU A 38 16.20 -20.71 -35.42
CA LEU A 38 15.37 -20.71 -34.23
C LEU A 38 15.19 -19.23 -33.93
N ALA A 39 13.96 -18.74 -34.04
CA ALA A 39 13.63 -17.50 -33.35
C ALA A 39 14.14 -17.73 -31.91
N PRO A 40 14.98 -16.84 -31.36
CA PRO A 40 15.31 -16.94 -29.96
C PRO A 40 13.97 -16.97 -29.24
N GLY A 41 13.74 -18.04 -28.48
CA GLY A 41 12.46 -18.22 -27.83
C GLY A 41 12.11 -16.98 -27.02
N ALA A 42 10.83 -16.63 -26.95
CA ALA A 42 10.40 -15.34 -26.40
C ALA A 42 11.08 -15.11 -25.04
N SER A 43 12.06 -14.21 -24.99
CA SER A 43 12.75 -13.83 -23.76
C SER A 43 12.14 -12.53 -23.25
N VAL A 44 12.30 -12.28 -21.95
CA VAL A 44 11.92 -11.00 -21.36
C VAL A 44 12.67 -9.88 -22.09
N SER A 45 11.94 -8.83 -22.49
CA SER A 45 12.52 -7.66 -23.15
C SER A 45 12.63 -6.49 -22.18
N SER A 46 13.86 -6.20 -21.75
CA SER A 46 14.20 -5.00 -20.97
C SER A 46 13.75 -3.71 -21.67
N VAL A 47 13.80 -3.68 -23.00
CA VAL A 47 13.42 -2.53 -23.83
C VAL A 47 11.91 -2.30 -23.83
N ARG A 48 11.10 -3.35 -23.99
CA ARG A 48 9.63 -3.21 -23.92
C ARG A 48 9.19 -2.82 -22.51
N TRP A 49 9.73 -3.51 -21.51
CA TRP A 49 9.48 -3.20 -20.11
C TRP A 49 9.77 -1.72 -19.80
N LEU A 50 10.94 -1.20 -20.17
CA LEU A 50 11.28 0.20 -19.92
C LEU A 50 10.36 1.17 -20.69
N ALA A 51 9.90 0.81 -21.88
CA ALA A 51 8.96 1.63 -22.64
C ALA A 51 7.60 1.74 -21.92
N ASP A 52 7.13 0.65 -21.30
CA ASP A 52 5.91 0.66 -20.50
C ASP A 52 6.10 1.48 -19.21
N VAL A 53 7.24 1.33 -18.52
CA VAL A 53 7.57 2.16 -17.34
C VAL A 53 7.57 3.64 -17.71
N LYS A 54 8.19 4.01 -18.83
CA LYS A 54 8.21 5.40 -19.33
C LYS A 54 6.83 5.97 -19.54
N TYR A 55 5.91 5.18 -20.11
CA TYR A 55 4.55 5.62 -20.33
C TYR A 55 3.80 5.79 -19.00
N LEU A 56 3.83 4.74 -18.16
CA LEU A 56 3.14 4.73 -16.87
C LEU A 56 3.63 5.85 -15.96
N SER A 57 4.93 6.16 -15.97
CA SER A 57 5.54 7.24 -15.18
C SER A 57 5.68 8.58 -15.91
N SER A 58 4.99 8.77 -17.03
CA SER A 58 5.07 10.02 -17.81
C SER A 58 4.32 11.19 -17.16
N ASP A 59 4.73 12.42 -17.50
CA ASP A 59 4.01 13.64 -17.13
C ASP A 59 2.53 13.61 -17.53
N GLN A 60 2.20 12.91 -18.63
CA GLN A 60 0.82 12.75 -19.10
C GLN A 60 -0.07 12.07 -18.06
N LEU A 61 0.48 11.10 -17.31
CA LEU A 61 -0.28 10.36 -16.30
C LEU A 61 -0.19 10.99 -14.91
N LYS A 62 0.51 12.12 -14.74
CA LYS A 62 0.55 12.94 -13.51
C LYS A 62 0.61 12.15 -12.19
N GLY A 63 1.36 11.05 -12.20
CA GLY A 63 1.54 10.20 -11.02
C GLY A 63 0.39 9.28 -10.65
N ARG A 64 -0.61 9.10 -11.50
CA ARG A 64 -1.66 8.05 -11.37
C ARG A 64 -2.35 8.05 -10.00
N GLY A 65 -2.70 9.24 -9.51
CA GLY A 65 -3.38 9.42 -8.22
C GLY A 65 -4.72 8.71 -8.16
N ASP A 66 -5.06 8.11 -7.02
CA ASP A 66 -6.36 7.46 -6.84
C ASP A 66 -7.54 8.41 -7.11
N GLY A 67 -8.49 7.90 -7.90
CA GLY A 67 -9.65 8.67 -8.36
C GLY A 67 -9.35 9.74 -9.42
N SER A 68 -8.13 9.81 -9.95
CA SER A 68 -7.79 10.72 -11.06
C SER A 68 -8.18 10.16 -12.43
N PRO A 69 -8.48 11.02 -13.42
CA PRO A 69 -8.62 10.59 -14.81
C PRO A 69 -7.36 9.95 -15.40
N GLU A 70 -6.19 10.26 -14.84
CA GLU A 70 -4.92 9.67 -15.25
C GLU A 70 -4.74 8.23 -14.77
N LEU A 71 -5.28 7.88 -13.59
CA LEU A 71 -5.38 6.48 -13.17
C LEU A 71 -6.27 5.69 -14.14
N ASP A 72 -7.40 6.27 -14.58
CA ASP A 72 -8.26 5.65 -15.60
C ASP A 72 -7.53 5.40 -16.92
N GLN A 73 -6.71 6.38 -17.37
CA GLN A 73 -5.88 6.22 -18.57
C GLN A 73 -4.83 5.11 -18.42
N ALA A 74 -4.20 5.01 -17.25
CA ALA A 74 -3.27 3.93 -16.95
C ALA A 74 -3.97 2.56 -17.01
N ALA A 75 -5.17 2.46 -16.42
CA ALA A 75 -5.96 1.22 -16.45
C ALA A 75 -6.35 0.81 -17.88
N ASP A 76 -6.80 1.75 -18.71
CA ASP A 76 -7.15 1.50 -20.10
C ASP A 76 -5.93 1.06 -20.92
N TYR A 77 -4.77 1.66 -20.66
CA TYR A 77 -3.51 1.26 -21.27
C TYR A 77 -3.14 -0.17 -20.88
N ILE A 78 -3.17 -0.53 -19.59
CA ILE A 78 -2.85 -1.88 -19.11
C ILE A 78 -3.79 -2.91 -19.74
N ALA A 79 -5.10 -2.63 -19.77
CA ALA A 79 -6.09 -3.51 -20.38
C ALA A 79 -5.82 -3.72 -21.88
N GLU A 80 -5.41 -2.68 -22.61
CA GLU A 80 -5.00 -2.80 -24.01
C GLU A 80 -3.72 -3.62 -24.18
N GLN A 81 -2.78 -3.55 -23.24
CA GLN A 81 -1.56 -4.34 -23.27
C GLN A 81 -1.84 -5.82 -22.98
N PHE A 82 -2.74 -6.12 -22.04
CA PHE A 82 -3.26 -7.48 -21.82
C PHE A 82 -3.98 -8.03 -23.06
N ARG A 83 -4.83 -7.23 -23.69
CA ARG A 83 -5.51 -7.60 -24.94
C ARG A 83 -4.51 -7.89 -26.07
N LYS A 84 -3.51 -7.03 -26.26
CA LYS A 84 -2.44 -7.22 -27.27
C LYS A 84 -1.57 -8.44 -27.00
N ALA A 85 -1.34 -8.77 -25.73
CA ALA A 85 -0.66 -9.99 -25.35
C ALA A 85 -1.51 -11.24 -25.67
N GLY A 86 -2.82 -11.11 -25.83
CA GLY A 86 -3.73 -12.23 -26.12
C GLY A 86 -4.45 -12.77 -24.88
N LEU A 87 -4.41 -12.06 -23.75
CA LEU A 87 -5.16 -12.43 -22.56
C LEU A 87 -6.67 -12.23 -22.77
N GLU A 88 -7.46 -13.14 -22.24
CA GLU A 88 -8.92 -13.08 -22.24
C GLU A 88 -9.45 -12.19 -21.09
N PRO A 89 -10.57 -11.47 -21.28
CA PRO A 89 -11.26 -10.78 -20.20
C PRO A 89 -11.98 -11.76 -19.25
N VAL A 90 -12.24 -11.34 -18.01
CA VAL A 90 -13.00 -12.12 -17.01
C VAL A 90 -14.15 -11.27 -16.46
N GLY A 91 -15.31 -11.89 -16.17
CA GLY A 91 -16.44 -11.14 -15.59
C GLY A 91 -17.08 -10.11 -16.53
N GLY A 92 -16.92 -10.28 -17.86
CA GLY A 92 -17.50 -9.40 -18.88
C GLY A 92 -16.58 -8.29 -19.39
N GLY A 93 -15.36 -8.16 -18.87
CA GLY A 93 -14.38 -7.16 -19.32
C GLY A 93 -12.99 -7.37 -18.73
N TYR A 94 -12.11 -6.37 -18.85
CA TYR A 94 -10.80 -6.38 -18.20
C TYR A 94 -10.81 -5.66 -16.86
N PHE A 95 -11.98 -5.28 -16.32
CA PHE A 95 -12.07 -4.41 -15.15
C PHE A 95 -12.95 -5.03 -14.06
N GLN A 96 -12.49 -4.93 -12.81
CA GLN A 96 -13.29 -5.17 -11.61
C GLN A 96 -13.43 -3.84 -10.85
N PRO A 97 -14.58 -3.13 -10.99
CA PRO A 97 -14.78 -1.83 -10.36
C PRO A 97 -15.16 -1.94 -8.89
N PHE A 98 -14.71 -0.99 -8.07
CA PHE A 98 -15.08 -0.84 -6.67
C PHE A 98 -15.05 0.63 -6.22
N GLY A 99 -15.72 0.98 -5.13
CA GLY A 99 -15.75 2.33 -4.57
C GLY A 99 -14.73 2.51 -3.45
N ALA A 100 -14.12 3.69 -3.35
CA ALA A 100 -13.19 4.04 -2.27
C ALA A 100 -13.20 5.54 -1.96
N VAL A 101 -12.89 5.88 -0.71
CA VAL A 101 -12.50 7.26 -0.32
C VAL A 101 -11.09 7.55 -0.83
N VAL A 102 -10.95 8.56 -1.69
CA VAL A 102 -9.68 8.95 -2.35
C VAL A 102 -9.18 10.34 -1.93
N GLY A 103 -9.69 10.84 -0.80
CA GLY A 103 -9.34 12.14 -0.23
C GLY A 103 -10.55 12.88 0.31
N ALA A 104 -10.40 14.17 0.57
CA ALA A 104 -11.50 15.03 1.02
C ALA A 104 -11.40 16.43 0.42
N ASP A 105 -12.52 17.16 0.45
CA ASP A 105 -12.64 18.57 0.09
C ASP A 105 -13.18 19.39 1.28
N LEU A 106 -12.79 20.66 1.34
CA LEU A 106 -13.44 21.64 2.21
C LEU A 106 -14.75 22.09 1.57
N GLY A 107 -15.86 21.82 2.25
CA GLY A 107 -17.16 22.38 1.90
C GLY A 107 -17.28 23.87 2.23
N THR A 108 -18.43 24.45 1.89
CA THR A 108 -18.64 25.91 1.93
C THR A 108 -19.17 26.42 3.27
N GLN A 109 -19.54 25.53 4.19
CA GLN A 109 -20.17 25.90 5.46
C GLN A 109 -19.17 26.08 6.62
N ASN A 110 -17.88 25.82 6.37
CA ASN A 110 -16.82 25.92 7.36
C ASN A 110 -16.79 27.29 8.04
N SER A 111 -16.95 27.34 9.37
CA SER A 111 -16.91 28.57 10.13
C SER A 111 -16.36 28.36 11.54
N LEU A 112 -15.66 29.38 12.05
CA LEU A 112 -15.13 29.42 13.40
C LEU A 112 -15.44 30.79 14.00
N VAL A 113 -16.12 30.79 15.14
CA VAL A 113 -16.49 32.00 15.87
C VAL A 113 -16.15 31.81 17.35
N LEU A 114 -15.41 32.74 17.92
CA LEU A 114 -15.33 32.88 19.38
C LEU A 114 -16.54 33.70 19.84
N LEU A 115 -17.41 33.07 20.61
CA LEU A 115 -18.52 33.72 21.28
C LEU A 115 -18.01 34.42 22.55
N GLY A 116 -18.44 35.67 22.75
CA GLY A 116 -17.99 36.51 23.86
C GLY A 116 -18.56 37.92 23.78
N SER A 117 -17.86 38.90 24.35
CA SER A 117 -18.30 40.31 24.32
C SER A 117 -17.22 41.20 23.69
N PRO A 118 -17.22 41.43 22.35
CA PRO A 118 -18.14 40.91 21.33
C PRO A 118 -17.68 39.58 20.72
N ASP A 119 -18.60 38.90 20.05
CA ASP A 119 -18.29 37.76 19.19
C ASP A 119 -17.26 38.12 18.10
N ARG A 120 -16.39 37.16 17.77
CA ARG A 120 -15.35 37.32 16.74
C ARG A 120 -15.35 36.14 15.77
N SER A 121 -15.51 36.42 14.49
CA SER A 121 -15.43 35.42 13.41
C SER A 121 -14.03 35.36 12.81
N TYR A 122 -13.63 34.17 12.37
CA TYR A 122 -12.32 33.88 11.78
C TYR A 122 -12.45 33.44 10.33
N ARG A 123 -11.43 33.71 9.52
CA ARG A 123 -11.42 33.43 8.09
C ARG A 123 -10.76 32.08 7.80
N LEU A 124 -11.49 31.23 7.08
CA LEU A 124 -10.96 29.96 6.55
C LEU A 124 -9.70 30.19 5.70
N ASN A 125 -8.73 29.29 5.80
CA ASN A 125 -7.43 29.32 5.11
C ASN A 125 -6.52 30.51 5.49
N GLN A 126 -6.93 31.37 6.42
CA GLN A 126 -6.12 32.51 6.88
C GLN A 126 -5.91 32.47 8.40
N ASP A 127 -6.98 32.22 9.14
CA ASP A 127 -7.00 32.22 10.61
C ASP A 127 -7.18 30.80 11.16
N PHE A 128 -7.90 29.94 10.43
CA PHE A 128 -8.09 28.53 10.77
C PHE A 128 -8.32 27.65 9.53
N ILE A 129 -8.16 26.34 9.69
CA ILE A 129 -8.51 25.31 8.71
C ILE A 129 -8.93 24.01 9.42
N PRO A 130 -10.02 23.34 9.00
CA PRO A 130 -10.30 21.97 9.43
C PRO A 130 -9.18 21.01 9.01
N LEU A 131 -8.97 19.94 9.77
CA LEU A 131 -8.11 18.83 9.34
C LEU A 131 -8.90 17.85 8.46
N THR A 132 -8.22 17.15 7.55
CA THR A 132 -8.82 16.20 6.60
C THR A 132 -9.61 15.08 7.28
N PHE A 133 -9.16 14.66 8.47
CA PHE A 133 -9.79 13.62 9.29
C PHE A 133 -10.76 14.19 10.34
N SER A 134 -11.09 15.48 10.29
CA SER A 134 -12.12 16.05 11.14
C SER A 134 -13.49 15.53 10.75
N ASP A 135 -14.31 15.21 11.74
CA ASP A 135 -15.75 15.02 11.50
C ASP A 135 -16.36 16.33 10.99
N SER A 136 -17.46 16.21 10.25
CA SER A 136 -18.33 17.35 9.89
C SER A 136 -19.42 17.54 10.94
N GLY A 137 -19.79 18.79 11.24
CA GLY A 137 -20.84 19.10 12.21
C GLY A 137 -20.96 20.58 12.54
N ASP A 138 -21.98 20.93 13.32
CA ASP A 138 -22.17 22.26 13.93
C ASP A 138 -22.24 22.06 15.44
N GLN A 139 -21.29 22.67 16.16
CA GLN A 139 -21.29 22.64 17.61
C GLN A 139 -20.87 23.97 18.23
N THR A 140 -21.37 24.20 19.44
CA THR A 140 -20.92 25.28 20.31
C THR A 140 -20.46 24.67 21.63
N ALA A 141 -19.25 24.99 22.06
CA ALA A 141 -18.65 24.39 23.25
C ALA A 141 -17.82 25.38 24.06
N PRO A 142 -17.82 25.26 25.41
CA PRO A 142 -16.83 25.92 26.27
C PRO A 142 -15.41 25.47 25.93
N LEU A 143 -14.43 26.32 26.26
CA LEU A 143 -13.02 26.06 25.97
C LEU A 143 -12.24 25.55 27.19
N ALA A 144 -11.28 24.66 26.95
CA ALA A 144 -10.27 24.25 27.93
C ALA A 144 -8.88 24.27 27.28
N PHE A 145 -7.87 24.76 27.97
CA PHE A 145 -6.48 24.61 27.55
C PHE A 145 -5.90 23.36 28.20
N VAL A 146 -5.31 22.47 27.40
CA VAL A 146 -4.79 21.17 27.86
C VAL A 146 -3.35 20.92 27.41
N GLY A 147 -2.48 21.93 27.52
CA GLY A 147 -1.05 21.79 27.21
C GLY A 147 -0.80 21.22 25.81
N TYR A 148 -0.03 20.12 25.73
CA TYR A 148 0.22 19.40 24.48
C TYR A 148 -0.83 18.32 24.17
N GLY A 149 -1.85 18.16 25.01
CA GLY A 149 -2.92 17.17 24.85
C GLY A 149 -2.44 15.72 25.00
N ILE A 150 -1.39 15.48 25.79
CA ILE A 150 -0.75 14.17 25.92
C ILE A 150 -1.14 13.51 27.24
N THR A 151 -1.43 12.20 27.17
CA THR A 151 -1.49 11.30 28.33
C THR A 151 -0.46 10.21 28.10
N ALA A 152 0.65 10.26 28.84
CA ALA A 152 1.80 9.37 28.72
C ALA A 152 2.25 8.88 30.11
N PRO A 153 1.54 7.89 30.69
CA PRO A 153 1.89 7.32 32.00
C PRO A 153 3.33 6.78 32.05
N GLU A 154 3.86 6.30 30.92
CA GLU A 154 5.25 5.85 30.77
C GLU A 154 6.28 6.96 31.06
N TYR A 155 5.88 8.23 30.94
CA TYR A 155 6.68 9.41 31.23
C TYR A 155 6.18 10.18 32.46
N GLN A 156 5.22 9.61 33.20
CA GLN A 156 4.56 10.27 34.34
C GLN A 156 3.98 11.64 33.98
N TYR A 157 3.48 11.78 32.75
CA TYR A 157 2.97 13.04 32.20
C TYR A 157 1.53 12.88 31.73
N ASP A 158 0.64 13.78 32.15
CA ASP A 158 -0.75 13.80 31.71
C ASP A 158 -1.31 15.22 31.74
N ASP A 159 -1.53 15.80 30.56
CA ASP A 159 -2.15 17.12 30.39
C ASP A 159 -3.60 17.15 30.88
N TYR A 160 -4.29 16.01 30.87
CA TYR A 160 -5.69 15.93 31.31
C TYR A 160 -5.82 15.67 32.81
N ALA A 161 -4.71 15.59 33.56
CA ALA A 161 -4.73 15.33 34.98
C ALA A 161 -5.50 16.42 35.74
N GLY A 162 -6.56 16.01 36.45
CA GLY A 162 -7.34 16.88 37.34
C GLY A 162 -8.29 17.87 36.65
N ILE A 163 -8.53 17.74 35.33
CA ILE A 163 -9.46 18.60 34.58
C ILE A 163 -10.57 17.76 33.92
N ASP A 164 -11.81 18.25 33.96
CA ASP A 164 -12.93 17.65 33.24
C ASP A 164 -13.20 18.40 31.93
N VAL A 165 -12.85 17.76 30.82
CA VAL A 165 -13.07 18.30 29.47
C VAL A 165 -14.32 17.75 28.79
N HIS A 166 -15.16 16.99 29.50
CA HIS A 166 -16.39 16.45 28.92
C HIS A 166 -17.27 17.57 28.37
N GLY A 167 -17.67 17.45 27.10
CA GLY A 167 -18.51 18.43 26.41
C GLY A 167 -17.79 19.73 26.02
N LYS A 168 -16.46 19.77 26.09
CA LYS A 168 -15.66 20.99 25.83
C LYS A 168 -14.82 20.89 24.57
N ALA A 169 -14.49 22.04 24.02
CA ALA A 169 -13.49 22.20 22.98
C ALA A 169 -12.11 22.41 23.61
N VAL A 170 -11.16 21.53 23.29
CA VAL A 170 -9.81 21.61 23.88
C VAL A 170 -8.83 22.34 22.97
N ILE A 171 -8.07 23.27 23.53
CA ILE A 171 -6.96 23.97 22.89
C ILE A 171 -5.68 23.19 23.20
N VAL A 172 -5.01 22.73 22.14
CA VAL A 172 -3.88 21.79 22.20
C VAL A 172 -2.68 22.34 21.44
N LEU A 173 -1.51 22.37 22.06
CA LEU A 173 -0.25 22.70 21.41
C LEU A 173 0.22 21.54 20.51
N ARG A 174 0.76 21.89 19.33
CA ARG A 174 1.49 20.95 18.46
C ARG A 174 2.79 20.49 19.12
N HIS A 175 3.34 19.39 18.59
CA HIS A 175 4.57 18.76 19.07
C HIS A 175 4.43 18.18 20.48
N GLU A 176 5.51 18.16 21.25
CA GLU A 176 5.56 17.59 22.60
C GLU A 176 6.55 18.37 23.47
N PRO A 177 6.49 18.21 24.81
CA PRO A 177 7.38 18.94 25.71
C PRO A 177 8.86 18.69 25.42
N GLN A 178 9.67 19.73 25.63
CA GLN A 178 11.14 19.63 25.63
C GLN A 178 11.77 19.15 24.29
N GLU A 179 11.14 19.38 23.13
CA GLU A 179 11.60 18.82 21.85
C GLU A 179 13.03 19.22 21.42
N ASP A 180 13.55 20.35 21.93
CA ASP A 180 14.93 20.78 21.69
C ASP A 180 15.96 20.25 22.72
N ASP A 181 15.50 19.54 23.76
CA ASP A 181 16.36 18.95 24.79
C ASP A 181 16.75 17.52 24.42
N ALA A 182 18.06 17.27 24.27
CA ALA A 182 18.58 15.93 24.02
C ALA A 182 18.30 14.93 25.16
N ASN A 183 17.95 15.42 26.36
CA ASN A 183 17.60 14.60 27.51
C ASN A 183 16.08 14.53 27.77
N SER A 184 15.26 15.03 26.85
CA SER A 184 13.80 14.94 26.98
C SER A 184 13.35 13.50 27.23
N VAL A 185 12.41 13.31 28.16
CA VAL A 185 11.77 12.01 28.40
C VAL A 185 11.03 11.51 27.15
N PHE A 186 10.65 12.43 26.25
CA PHE A 186 10.05 12.15 24.95
C PHE A 186 11.12 11.83 23.88
N ARG A 187 12.03 10.90 24.16
CA ARG A 187 13.08 10.44 23.22
C ARG A 187 14.05 11.55 22.75
N GLY A 188 14.39 12.49 23.63
CA GLY A 188 15.32 13.56 23.30
C GLY A 188 14.77 14.46 22.18
N LYS A 189 15.50 14.55 21.06
CA LYS A 189 15.09 15.38 19.90
C LYS A 189 14.26 14.63 18.86
N GLU A 190 14.06 13.33 19.04
CA GLU A 190 13.23 12.54 18.14
C GLU A 190 11.78 12.65 18.57
N THR A 191 10.89 12.83 17.61
CA THR A 191 9.46 12.97 17.93
C THR A 191 8.85 11.62 18.30
N THR A 192 8.09 11.56 19.39
CA THR A 192 7.33 10.36 19.78
C THR A 192 5.97 10.30 19.08
N ARG A 193 5.26 9.18 19.28
CA ARG A 193 3.86 9.03 18.85
C ARG A 193 2.92 10.08 19.42
N HIS A 194 3.29 10.70 20.55
CA HIS A 194 2.44 11.65 21.29
C HIS A 194 2.38 13.02 20.60
N ALA A 195 3.34 13.32 19.72
CA ALA A 195 3.29 14.49 18.85
C ALA A 195 2.33 14.31 17.65
N ALA A 196 1.97 13.07 17.27
CA ALA A 196 1.11 12.81 16.13
C ALA A 196 -0.30 13.36 16.34
N LEU A 197 -0.79 14.15 15.38
CA LEU A 197 -2.05 14.89 15.53
C LEU A 197 -3.28 14.00 15.73
N VAL A 198 -3.34 12.87 15.00
CA VAL A 198 -4.41 11.89 15.16
C VAL A 198 -4.40 11.28 16.56
N SER A 199 -3.22 10.98 17.12
CA SER A 199 -3.08 10.50 18.51
C SER A 199 -3.62 11.52 19.51
N LYS A 200 -3.30 12.81 19.34
CA LYS A 200 -3.81 13.89 20.21
C LYS A 200 -5.33 14.02 20.11
N ALA A 201 -5.88 13.93 18.90
CA ALA A 201 -7.32 13.99 18.67
C ALA A 201 -8.05 12.80 19.31
N ILE A 202 -7.53 11.58 19.14
CA ILE A 202 -8.06 10.38 19.79
C ILE A 202 -7.99 10.52 21.31
N ASN A 203 -6.89 11.04 21.87
CA ASN A 203 -6.76 11.27 23.30
C ASN A 203 -7.81 12.27 23.82
N ALA A 204 -7.96 13.42 23.14
CA ALA A 204 -8.97 14.43 23.48
C ALA A 204 -10.38 13.83 23.51
N ARG A 205 -10.76 13.07 22.47
CA ARG A 205 -12.04 12.37 22.41
C ARG A 205 -12.19 11.36 23.55
N ASN A 206 -11.14 10.59 23.85
CA ASN A 206 -11.16 9.59 24.93
C ASN A 206 -11.29 10.19 26.34
N HIS A 207 -11.02 11.49 26.49
CA HIS A 207 -11.27 12.30 27.70
C HIS A 207 -12.62 13.06 27.66
N GLY A 208 -13.41 12.90 26.60
CA GLY A 208 -14.76 13.46 26.47
C GLY A 208 -14.84 14.83 25.81
N ALA A 209 -13.74 15.33 25.24
CA ALA A 209 -13.79 16.55 24.42
C ALA A 209 -14.71 16.33 23.21
N VAL A 210 -15.35 17.41 22.75
CA VAL A 210 -16.24 17.40 21.56
C VAL A 210 -15.60 18.10 20.36
N ALA A 211 -14.55 18.89 20.60
CA ALA A 211 -13.71 19.50 19.59
C ALA A 211 -12.24 19.56 20.02
N MET A 212 -11.32 19.61 19.05
CA MET A 212 -9.93 19.99 19.27
C MET A 212 -9.53 21.17 18.40
N LEU A 213 -8.95 22.19 19.02
CA LEU A 213 -8.32 23.34 18.39
C LEU A 213 -6.82 23.17 18.51
N LEU A 214 -6.20 22.72 17.44
CA LEU A 214 -4.76 22.57 17.35
C LEU A 214 -4.11 23.94 17.13
N VAL A 215 -2.99 24.20 17.82
CA VAL A 215 -2.25 25.46 17.75
C VAL A 215 -0.76 25.21 17.65
N ASN A 216 -0.05 25.92 16.77
CA ASN A 216 1.41 25.87 16.72
C ASN A 216 2.02 26.32 18.07
N ASP A 217 3.03 25.60 18.56
CA ASP A 217 3.68 25.94 19.82
C ASP A 217 4.54 27.22 19.68
N PRO A 218 4.54 28.11 20.69
CA PRO A 218 5.18 29.41 20.57
C PRO A 218 6.72 29.48 20.63
N LEU A 219 7.39 28.56 21.30
CA LEU A 219 8.81 28.69 21.66
C LEU A 219 9.76 28.12 20.61
N ASN A 220 9.47 26.94 20.08
CA ASN A 220 10.41 26.21 19.24
C ASN A 220 10.13 26.47 17.76
N HIS A 221 8.90 26.89 17.45
CA HIS A 221 8.45 27.18 16.09
C HIS A 221 8.06 28.66 15.92
N SER A 222 8.86 29.37 15.12
CA SER A 222 8.57 30.77 14.78
C SER A 222 7.46 30.91 13.73
N ASP A 223 7.31 29.90 12.86
CA ASP A 223 6.30 29.85 11.81
C ASP A 223 4.91 29.53 12.39
N ASP A 224 3.91 30.29 11.96
CA ASP A 224 2.50 30.11 12.35
C ASP A 224 1.60 29.78 11.14
N ARG A 225 2.17 29.07 10.16
CA ARG A 225 1.39 28.57 9.02
C ARG A 225 0.42 27.48 9.48
N LEU A 226 -0.77 27.55 8.91
CA LEU A 226 -1.74 26.46 8.96
C LEU A 226 -1.20 25.26 8.20
N VAL A 227 -1.62 24.06 8.62
CA VAL A 227 -1.34 22.85 7.84
C VAL A 227 -2.14 22.93 6.53
N SER A 228 -1.55 22.46 5.43
CA SER A 228 -2.29 22.33 4.18
C SER A 228 -3.40 21.31 4.37
N PHE A 229 -4.62 21.63 3.93
CA PHE A 229 -5.70 20.65 3.86
C PHE A 229 -5.28 19.50 2.94
N GLY A 230 -5.60 18.26 3.30
CA GLY A 230 -5.09 17.06 2.64
C GLY A 230 -3.72 16.58 3.16
N GLY A 231 -2.84 17.48 3.60
CA GLY A 231 -1.45 17.14 3.95
C GLY A 231 -1.25 16.25 5.19
N ILE A 232 -2.33 15.89 5.90
CA ILE A 232 -2.30 14.94 7.02
C ILE A 232 -3.49 14.00 6.86
N GLN A 233 -3.20 12.71 6.69
CA GLN A 233 -4.21 11.66 6.66
C GLN A 233 -4.65 11.26 8.07
N GLY A 234 -5.84 10.67 8.15
CA GLY A 234 -6.40 10.09 9.36
C GLY A 234 -7.67 9.33 9.03
N PRO A 235 -8.41 8.85 10.05
CA PRO A 235 -9.64 8.10 9.82
C PRO A 235 -10.72 8.98 9.19
N THR A 236 -11.64 8.35 8.46
CA THR A 236 -12.83 9.02 7.88
C THR A 236 -13.89 9.38 8.93
N ASP A 237 -13.95 8.61 10.03
CA ASP A 237 -14.73 8.89 11.25
C ASP A 237 -13.77 8.94 12.45
N LEU A 238 -13.45 10.15 12.90
CA LEU A 238 -12.65 10.36 14.10
C LEU A 238 -13.53 10.42 15.35
N GLY A 239 -14.79 10.81 15.23
CA GLY A 239 -15.68 11.06 16.38
C GLY A 239 -15.40 12.39 17.08
N LEU A 240 -14.69 13.32 16.42
CA LEU A 240 -14.29 14.61 16.97
C LEU A 240 -14.10 15.63 15.83
N GLN A 241 -14.62 16.84 15.99
CA GLN A 241 -14.30 17.93 15.06
C GLN A 241 -12.95 18.54 15.41
N VAL A 242 -12.08 18.72 14.41
CA VAL A 242 -10.71 19.19 14.60
C VAL A 242 -10.37 20.31 13.62
N VAL A 243 -9.91 21.44 14.16
CA VAL A 243 -9.40 22.56 13.38
C VAL A 243 -7.99 22.92 13.83
N HIS A 244 -7.12 23.29 12.91
CA HIS A 244 -5.91 24.02 13.20
C HIS A 244 -6.23 25.52 13.17
N VAL A 245 -6.00 26.20 14.29
CA VAL A 245 -6.16 27.64 14.44
C VAL A 245 -4.78 28.25 14.62
N LYS A 246 -4.52 29.38 13.95
CA LYS A 246 -3.26 30.09 14.12
C LYS A 246 -3.01 30.45 15.58
N ARG A 247 -1.76 30.34 16.03
CA ARG A 247 -1.30 30.80 17.34
C ARG A 247 -1.65 32.26 17.58
N GLU A 248 -1.48 33.14 16.58
CA GLU A 248 -1.80 34.57 16.72
C GLU A 248 -3.29 34.84 17.05
N VAL A 249 -4.18 33.94 16.66
CA VAL A 249 -5.61 34.02 16.96
C VAL A 249 -5.87 33.59 18.40
N VAL A 250 -5.30 32.46 18.80
CA VAL A 250 -5.52 31.89 20.14
C VAL A 250 -4.83 32.72 21.23
N GLU A 251 -3.67 33.32 20.98
CA GLU A 251 -3.04 34.27 21.94
C GLU A 251 -3.98 35.44 22.26
N LYS A 252 -4.75 35.96 21.29
CA LYS A 252 -5.75 37.02 21.55
C LYS A 252 -6.92 36.54 22.42
N TRP A 253 -7.16 35.23 22.50
CA TRP A 253 -8.14 34.66 23.43
C TRP A 253 -7.53 34.53 24.82
N MET A 254 -6.29 34.06 24.90
CA MET A 254 -5.55 33.92 26.16
C MET A 254 -5.27 35.28 26.83
N ASP A 255 -5.03 36.33 26.05
CA ASP A 255 -4.85 37.71 26.55
C ASP A 255 -6.07 38.21 27.33
N GLN A 256 -7.29 37.84 26.91
CA GLN A 256 -8.53 38.24 27.60
C GLN A 256 -8.62 37.68 29.02
N ILE A 257 -7.86 36.62 29.31
CA ILE A 257 -7.79 35.98 30.62
C ILE A 257 -6.40 36.14 31.26
N SER A 258 -5.58 37.06 30.75
CA SER A 258 -4.23 37.35 31.24
C SER A 258 -3.32 36.12 31.29
N ARG A 259 -3.43 35.24 30.28
CA ARG A 259 -2.56 34.08 30.06
C ARG A 259 -1.79 34.26 28.75
N SER A 260 -0.59 33.69 28.67
CA SER A 260 0.23 33.67 27.46
C SER A 260 0.58 32.23 27.12
N LEU A 261 0.34 31.80 25.87
CA LEU A 261 0.74 30.44 25.46
C LEU A 261 2.24 30.24 25.60
N ARG A 262 3.03 31.28 25.33
CA ARG A 262 4.49 31.25 25.47
C ARG A 262 4.95 30.92 26.88
N GLU A 263 4.39 31.58 27.89
CA GLU A 263 4.78 31.34 29.29
C GLU A 263 4.18 30.02 29.81
N LEU A 264 3.02 29.59 29.29
CA LEU A 264 2.46 28.26 29.57
C LEU A 264 3.39 27.17 29.03
N GLN A 265 3.75 27.21 27.74
CA GLN A 265 4.68 26.27 27.12
C GLN A 265 6.01 26.23 27.88
N LYS A 266 6.60 27.39 28.17
CA LYS A 266 7.85 27.48 28.92
C LYS A 266 7.79 26.76 30.26
N THR A 267 6.65 26.85 30.95
CA THR A 267 6.46 26.19 32.23
C THR A 267 6.25 24.68 32.06
N ILE A 268 5.50 24.28 31.04
CA ILE A 268 5.32 22.87 30.69
C ILE A 268 6.67 22.22 30.37
N ASP A 269 7.47 22.83 29.50
CA ASP A 269 8.77 22.31 29.07
C ASP A 269 9.80 22.29 30.21
N ARG A 270 9.76 23.28 31.11
CA ARG A 270 10.68 23.30 32.27
C ARG A 270 10.36 22.21 33.28
N ASP A 271 9.08 22.05 33.62
CA ASP A 271 8.67 21.28 34.80
C ASP A 271 8.01 19.93 34.47
N LEU A 272 7.74 19.66 33.19
CA LEU A 272 6.86 18.57 32.74
C LEU A 272 5.51 18.60 33.48
N SER A 273 4.96 19.81 33.65
CA SER A 273 3.67 20.05 34.28
C SER A 273 2.56 20.22 33.25
N HIS A 274 1.31 19.91 33.62
CA HIS A 274 0.17 19.94 32.69
C HIS A 274 -0.34 21.35 32.36
N GLN A 275 -0.17 22.33 33.27
CA GLN A 275 -0.64 23.73 33.12
C GLN A 275 -2.08 23.90 32.57
N SER A 276 -2.93 22.91 32.78
CA SER A 276 -4.24 22.80 32.12
C SER A 276 -5.34 23.47 32.94
N PHE A 277 -6.28 24.13 32.25
CA PHE A 277 -7.35 24.90 32.90
C PHE A 277 -8.56 25.09 31.99
N LEU A 278 -9.72 25.33 32.61
CA LEU A 278 -10.94 25.76 31.91
C LEU A 278 -10.89 27.26 31.64
N LEU A 279 -11.26 27.67 30.43
CA LEU A 279 -11.47 29.08 30.14
C LEU A 279 -12.80 29.55 30.78
N PRO A 280 -12.98 30.86 31.02
CA PRO A 280 -14.24 31.44 31.46
C PRO A 280 -15.41 30.98 30.59
N SER A 281 -16.55 30.66 31.22
CA SER A 281 -17.71 30.06 30.54
C SER A 281 -18.41 30.98 29.54
N ASP A 282 -18.15 32.29 29.62
CA ASP A 282 -18.59 33.29 28.65
C ASP A 282 -17.74 33.31 27.37
N LEU A 283 -16.58 32.63 27.36
CA LEU A 283 -15.79 32.34 26.18
C LEU A 283 -16.11 30.93 25.67
N GLN A 284 -16.82 30.86 24.55
CA GLN A 284 -17.16 29.61 23.86
C GLN A 284 -16.72 29.67 22.41
N VAL A 285 -16.51 28.51 21.81
CA VAL A 285 -16.31 28.43 20.37
C VAL A 285 -17.55 27.87 19.71
N LYS A 286 -18.07 28.57 18.70
CA LYS A 286 -18.99 28.00 17.73
C LYS A 286 -18.18 27.58 16.50
N MET A 287 -18.27 26.31 16.15
CA MET A 287 -17.51 25.69 15.09
C MET A 287 -18.41 24.88 14.17
N VAL A 288 -18.37 25.21 12.89
CA VAL A 288 -18.94 24.40 11.82
C VAL A 288 -17.79 23.85 10.99
N THR A 289 -17.66 22.53 10.93
CA THR A 289 -16.75 21.84 10.00
C THR A 289 -17.59 21.15 8.93
N ASP A 290 -17.20 21.32 7.68
CA ASP A 290 -17.80 20.74 6.49
C ASP A 290 -16.64 20.15 5.67
N VAL A 291 -16.24 18.93 6.05
CA VAL A 291 -15.23 18.10 5.41
C VAL A 291 -15.95 17.01 4.64
N ARG A 292 -15.79 17.02 3.32
CA ARG A 292 -16.51 16.12 2.41
C ARG A 292 -15.53 15.12 1.82
N HIS A 293 -15.60 13.88 2.27
CA HIS A 293 -14.80 12.79 1.71
C HIS A 293 -15.17 12.58 0.23
N ARG A 294 -14.16 12.59 -0.63
CA ARG A 294 -14.29 12.32 -2.05
C ARG A 294 -14.33 10.81 -2.25
N GLN A 295 -15.42 10.34 -2.81
CA GLN A 295 -15.60 8.96 -3.25
C GLN A 295 -15.26 8.86 -4.73
N ALA A 296 -14.48 7.86 -5.12
CA ALA A 296 -14.21 7.56 -6.51
C ALA A 296 -14.45 6.08 -6.80
N ALA A 297 -14.80 5.79 -8.05
CA ALA A 297 -14.79 4.43 -8.56
C ALA A 297 -13.36 4.09 -9.02
N LEU A 298 -12.75 3.12 -8.37
CA LEU A 298 -11.48 2.52 -8.77
C LEU A 298 -11.75 1.21 -9.52
N LYS A 299 -10.74 0.66 -10.19
CA LYS A 299 -10.88 -0.61 -10.91
C LYS A 299 -9.58 -1.40 -10.92
N ASN A 300 -9.63 -2.65 -10.50
CA ASN A 300 -8.54 -3.58 -10.81
C ASN A 300 -8.59 -3.92 -12.30
N VAL A 301 -7.43 -4.06 -12.94
CA VAL A 301 -7.32 -4.50 -14.33
C VAL A 301 -6.94 -5.98 -14.36
N VAL A 302 -7.76 -6.82 -14.99
CA VAL A 302 -7.65 -8.28 -14.92
C VAL A 302 -7.54 -8.89 -16.32
N GLY A 303 -6.51 -9.69 -16.56
CA GLY A 303 -6.33 -10.48 -17.78
C GLY A 303 -6.11 -11.96 -17.46
N TYR A 304 -6.72 -12.84 -18.25
CA TYR A 304 -6.69 -14.29 -18.03
C TYR A 304 -6.03 -15.04 -19.18
N LEU A 305 -5.09 -15.92 -18.87
CA LEU A 305 -4.51 -16.86 -19.82
C LEU A 305 -5.01 -18.27 -19.48
N PRO A 306 -5.87 -18.88 -20.31
CA PRO A 306 -6.36 -20.22 -20.05
C PRO A 306 -5.25 -21.28 -20.15
N GLY A 307 -5.18 -22.16 -19.16
CA GLY A 307 -4.26 -23.30 -19.16
C GLY A 307 -4.62 -24.34 -20.22
N SER A 308 -3.59 -24.98 -20.79
CA SER A 308 -3.72 -25.98 -21.85
C SER A 308 -4.20 -27.35 -21.36
N ASP A 309 -3.96 -27.70 -20.09
CA ASP A 309 -4.25 -29.02 -19.52
C ASP A 309 -5.68 -29.05 -18.96
N PRO A 310 -6.61 -29.87 -19.49
CA PRO A 310 -7.99 -29.94 -19.01
C PRO A 310 -8.14 -30.30 -17.53
N ALA A 311 -7.18 -31.01 -16.94
CA ALA A 311 -7.19 -31.38 -15.54
C ALA A 311 -6.67 -30.26 -14.62
N LEU A 312 -5.74 -29.44 -15.12
CA LEU A 312 -5.06 -28.42 -14.32
C LEU A 312 -5.49 -26.98 -14.62
N ARG A 313 -6.10 -26.69 -15.76
CA ARG A 313 -6.50 -25.33 -16.16
C ARG A 313 -7.46 -24.64 -15.19
N ASN A 314 -8.17 -25.38 -14.34
CA ASN A 314 -9.01 -24.79 -13.29
C ASN A 314 -8.21 -24.32 -12.07
N GLN A 315 -6.93 -24.66 -11.96
CA GLN A 315 -5.99 -24.10 -10.99
C GLN A 315 -5.38 -22.82 -11.58
N VAL A 316 -5.30 -21.78 -10.77
CA VAL A 316 -4.91 -20.44 -11.19
C VAL A 316 -3.67 -20.00 -10.42
N ILE A 317 -2.65 -19.54 -11.15
CA ILE A 317 -1.53 -18.79 -10.57
C ILE A 317 -1.81 -17.31 -10.81
N VAL A 318 -1.88 -16.52 -9.74
CA VAL A 318 -2.08 -15.07 -9.84
C VAL A 318 -0.73 -14.37 -9.92
N LEU A 319 -0.56 -13.47 -10.87
CA LEU A 319 0.53 -12.51 -10.95
C LEU A 319 -0.06 -11.12 -10.70
N GLY A 320 0.51 -10.37 -9.77
CA GLY A 320 -0.05 -9.09 -9.33
C GLY A 320 0.96 -7.97 -9.20
N ALA A 321 0.51 -6.73 -9.38
CA ALA A 321 1.22 -5.48 -9.09
C ALA A 321 0.19 -4.36 -8.96
N HIS A 322 0.39 -3.36 -8.10
CA HIS A 322 -0.46 -2.17 -8.14
C HIS A 322 0.00 -1.17 -9.20
N TYR A 323 -0.92 -0.35 -9.70
CA TYR A 323 -0.65 0.60 -10.79
C TYR A 323 -0.96 2.06 -10.43
N ASP A 324 -1.63 2.31 -9.31
CA ASP A 324 -1.74 3.64 -8.70
C ASP A 324 -0.38 4.15 -8.17
N HIS A 325 -0.31 5.45 -7.96
CA HIS A 325 0.75 6.11 -7.18
C HIS A 325 0.22 7.45 -6.63
N LEU A 326 1.07 8.26 -6.00
CA LEU A 326 0.67 9.44 -5.21
C LEU A 326 0.15 10.66 -5.99
N GLY A 327 0.04 10.61 -7.33
CA GLY A 327 -0.42 11.73 -8.13
C GLY A 327 0.47 12.97 -8.00
N LEU A 328 -0.04 14.02 -7.36
CA LEU A 328 0.70 15.26 -7.07
C LEU A 328 1.32 15.30 -5.66
N GLY A 329 1.34 14.16 -4.95
CA GLY A 329 1.92 14.03 -3.61
C GLY A 329 1.15 14.75 -2.53
N GLU A 330 -0.16 14.87 -2.69
CA GLU A 330 -1.04 15.45 -1.66
C GLU A 330 -1.01 14.63 -0.36
N TYR A 331 -0.69 13.34 -0.48
CA TYR A 331 -0.64 12.36 0.61
C TYR A 331 0.64 11.53 0.53
N ASP A 332 1.14 11.09 1.69
CA ASP A 332 2.27 10.18 1.91
C ASP A 332 3.58 10.50 1.15
N SER A 333 3.69 11.72 0.63
CA SER A 333 4.90 12.24 0.00
C SER A 333 6.02 12.38 1.02
N LEU A 334 7.17 11.79 0.71
CA LEU A 334 8.41 11.98 1.47
C LEU A 334 9.17 13.25 1.04
N ALA A 335 8.56 14.10 0.20
CA ALA A 335 9.06 15.41 -0.21
C ALA A 335 8.00 16.51 0.05
N PRO A 336 7.69 16.84 1.33
CA PRO A 336 6.60 17.76 1.67
C PRO A 336 6.78 19.19 1.12
N GLY A 337 8.01 19.60 0.78
CA GLY A 337 8.28 20.87 0.09
C GLY A 337 7.98 20.86 -1.42
N GLN A 338 7.62 19.72 -1.98
CA GLN A 338 7.36 19.49 -3.40
C GLN A 338 5.94 18.99 -3.68
N VAL A 339 5.03 19.05 -2.70
CA VAL A 339 3.60 18.80 -2.89
C VAL A 339 3.07 19.70 -4.03
N GLY A 340 2.26 19.13 -4.91
CA GLY A 340 1.79 19.75 -6.15
C GLY A 340 2.67 19.45 -7.37
N GLN A 341 3.85 18.83 -7.19
CA GLN A 341 4.66 18.30 -8.29
C GLN A 341 4.25 16.85 -8.60
N ILE A 342 4.45 16.43 -9.85
CA ILE A 342 4.16 15.07 -10.29
C ILE A 342 5.05 14.08 -9.51
N HIS A 343 4.43 13.14 -8.82
CA HIS A 343 5.09 11.98 -8.25
C HIS A 343 5.04 10.88 -9.31
N HIS A 344 6.13 10.69 -10.04
CA HIS A 344 6.13 9.88 -11.25
C HIS A 344 5.91 8.38 -10.98
N GLY A 345 6.36 7.89 -9.83
CA GLY A 345 6.18 6.50 -9.42
C GLY A 345 6.74 5.51 -10.42
N ALA A 346 7.97 5.75 -10.90
CA ALA A 346 8.62 4.93 -11.90
C ALA A 346 9.04 3.57 -11.35
N ASP A 347 9.61 3.53 -10.13
CA ASP A 347 9.83 2.28 -9.44
C ASP A 347 8.56 1.85 -8.70
N ASP A 348 7.85 2.80 -8.09
CA ASP A 348 6.66 2.57 -7.27
C ASP A 348 5.37 3.12 -7.94
N ASN A 349 4.55 2.32 -8.61
CA ASN A 349 4.86 0.95 -9.02
C ASN A 349 4.68 0.69 -10.52
N ALA A 350 5.12 1.66 -11.34
CA ALA A 350 5.21 1.45 -12.78
C ALA A 350 6.16 0.29 -13.12
N SER A 351 7.21 0.05 -12.33
CA SER A 351 8.16 -1.06 -12.55
C SER A 351 7.51 -2.43 -12.44
N GLY A 352 6.71 -2.67 -11.39
CA GLY A 352 5.99 -3.92 -11.15
C GLY A 352 4.87 -4.11 -12.16
N THR A 353 4.08 -3.07 -12.43
CA THR A 353 3.01 -3.11 -13.45
C THR A 353 3.55 -3.37 -14.86
N ALA A 354 4.63 -2.71 -15.25
CA ALA A 354 5.30 -3.01 -16.53
C ALA A 354 5.86 -4.44 -16.54
N GLY A 355 6.37 -4.93 -15.41
CA GLY A 355 6.80 -6.30 -15.23
C GLY A 355 5.67 -7.30 -15.45
N LEU A 356 4.50 -7.03 -14.89
CA LEU A 356 3.28 -7.82 -15.06
C LEU A 356 2.87 -7.90 -16.54
N MET A 357 2.90 -6.76 -17.24
CA MET A 357 2.60 -6.70 -18.68
C MET A 357 3.61 -7.46 -19.53
N GLU A 358 4.90 -7.39 -19.19
CA GLU A 358 5.93 -8.12 -19.92
C GLU A 358 5.85 -9.64 -19.69
N LEU A 359 5.53 -10.08 -18.46
CA LEU A 359 5.23 -11.49 -18.19
C LEU A 359 3.99 -11.97 -18.95
N ALA A 360 2.95 -11.13 -19.07
CA ALA A 360 1.78 -11.47 -19.88
C ALA A 360 2.16 -11.74 -21.35
N ARG A 361 3.01 -10.89 -21.94
CA ARG A 361 3.54 -11.09 -23.31
C ARG A 361 4.38 -12.36 -23.42
N LEU A 362 5.19 -12.64 -22.41
CA LEU A 362 6.05 -13.83 -22.37
C LEU A 362 5.20 -15.11 -22.40
N PHE A 363 4.25 -15.25 -21.47
CA PHE A 363 3.46 -16.46 -21.31
C PHE A 363 2.40 -16.67 -22.38
N ALA A 364 1.87 -15.60 -22.97
CA ALA A 364 0.90 -15.73 -24.06
C ALA A 364 1.55 -16.06 -25.43
N GLY A 365 2.88 -16.02 -25.54
CA GLY A 365 3.60 -16.42 -26.76
C GLY A 365 3.53 -17.94 -27.02
N ASP A 366 3.58 -18.33 -28.30
CA ASP A 366 3.37 -19.72 -28.78
C ASP A 366 4.27 -20.78 -28.13
N GLU A 367 5.42 -20.39 -27.57
CA GLU A 367 6.38 -21.30 -26.96
C GLU A 367 6.15 -21.57 -25.46
N HIS A 368 5.26 -20.82 -24.81
CA HIS A 368 5.03 -20.87 -23.35
C HIS A 368 3.63 -21.37 -23.01
N GLN A 369 3.26 -22.56 -23.52
CA GLN A 369 2.00 -23.20 -23.13
C GLN A 369 2.06 -23.68 -21.67
N VAL A 370 1.47 -22.90 -20.78
CA VAL A 370 1.22 -23.28 -19.38
C VAL A 370 0.09 -24.31 -19.29
N ARG A 371 0.21 -25.28 -18.38
CA ARG A 371 -0.81 -26.30 -18.09
C ARG A 371 -1.96 -25.72 -17.28
N ARG A 372 -1.62 -24.91 -16.27
CA ARG A 372 -2.52 -24.16 -15.39
C ARG A 372 -2.85 -22.81 -16.01
N SER A 373 -3.94 -22.21 -15.54
CA SER A 373 -4.28 -20.86 -15.99
C SER A 373 -3.47 -19.82 -15.23
N LEU A 374 -3.14 -18.72 -15.89
CA LEU A 374 -2.57 -17.54 -15.25
C LEU A 374 -3.61 -16.43 -15.18
N LEU A 375 -3.63 -15.72 -14.07
CA LEU A 375 -4.46 -14.52 -13.91
C LEU A 375 -3.54 -13.34 -13.56
N PHE A 376 -3.54 -12.34 -14.41
CA PHE A 376 -2.77 -11.11 -14.26
C PHE A 376 -3.68 -10.04 -13.69
N ILE A 377 -3.31 -9.44 -12.56
CA ILE A 377 -4.11 -8.40 -11.90
C ILE A 377 -3.26 -7.17 -11.63
N ALA A 378 -3.62 -6.04 -12.23
CA ALA A 378 -3.10 -4.74 -11.81
C ALA A 378 -4.07 -4.12 -10.79
N PHE A 379 -3.62 -3.89 -9.55
CA PHE A 379 -4.44 -3.39 -8.45
C PHE A 379 -4.48 -1.86 -8.40
N ALA A 380 -5.63 -1.29 -8.01
CA ALA A 380 -5.76 0.14 -7.72
C ALA A 380 -5.90 0.39 -6.21
N GLY A 381 -5.57 1.59 -5.74
CA GLY A 381 -5.72 2.00 -4.34
C GLY A 381 -4.82 1.26 -3.36
N GLU A 382 -3.65 0.80 -3.80
CA GLU A 382 -2.64 0.22 -2.91
C GLU A 382 -2.11 1.27 -1.94
N GLU A 383 -1.84 2.47 -2.46
CA GLU A 383 -1.29 3.63 -1.73
C GLU A 383 -2.22 4.14 -0.62
N LEU A 384 -3.51 3.81 -0.74
CA LEU A 384 -4.55 4.12 0.24
C LEU A 384 -4.83 2.95 1.22
N GLY A 385 -4.04 1.87 1.16
CA GLY A 385 -4.12 0.73 2.06
C GLY A 385 -4.64 -0.56 1.41
N LEU A 386 -4.11 -0.93 0.26
CA LEU A 386 -4.38 -2.22 -0.43
C LEU A 386 -5.83 -2.42 -0.88
N LEU A 387 -6.53 -1.33 -1.20
CA LEU A 387 -7.97 -1.35 -1.42
C LEU A 387 -8.38 -2.30 -2.56
N GLY A 388 -7.63 -2.30 -3.66
CA GLY A 388 -7.90 -3.14 -4.82
C GLY A 388 -7.69 -4.64 -4.57
N SER A 389 -6.57 -5.04 -3.97
CA SER A 389 -6.33 -6.45 -3.66
C SER A 389 -7.24 -6.95 -2.54
N ALA A 390 -7.54 -6.12 -1.54
CA ALA A 390 -8.53 -6.44 -0.51
C ALA A 390 -9.91 -6.66 -1.12
N HIS A 391 -10.34 -5.78 -2.05
CA HIS A 391 -11.60 -5.96 -2.77
C HIS A 391 -11.61 -7.26 -3.59
N TYR A 392 -10.55 -7.56 -4.35
CA TYR A 392 -10.50 -8.76 -5.18
C TYR A 392 -10.67 -10.05 -4.36
N VAL A 393 -10.00 -10.16 -3.21
CA VAL A 393 -10.07 -11.39 -2.41
C VAL A 393 -11.38 -11.56 -1.63
N GLU A 394 -12.18 -10.49 -1.47
CA GLU A 394 -13.52 -10.56 -0.90
C GLU A 394 -14.60 -10.85 -1.95
N ASP A 395 -14.49 -10.28 -3.15
CA ASP A 395 -15.41 -10.51 -4.28
C ASP A 395 -14.67 -10.94 -5.55
N PRO A 396 -14.11 -12.17 -5.60
CA PRO A 396 -13.18 -12.55 -6.65
C PRO A 396 -13.90 -12.91 -7.96
N LEU A 397 -13.34 -12.47 -9.09
CA LEU A 397 -13.88 -12.78 -10.43
C LEU A 397 -13.80 -14.27 -10.80
N LEU A 398 -12.85 -15.00 -10.20
CA LEU A 398 -12.75 -16.45 -10.24
C LEU A 398 -12.79 -16.99 -8.80
N PRO A 399 -13.44 -18.12 -8.52
CA PRO A 399 -13.47 -18.69 -7.17
C PRO A 399 -12.06 -18.77 -6.55
N LEU A 400 -11.88 -18.13 -5.39
CA LEU A 400 -10.55 -17.94 -4.79
C LEU A 400 -9.86 -19.26 -4.41
N ASP A 401 -10.64 -20.31 -4.13
CA ASP A 401 -10.15 -21.67 -3.86
C ASP A 401 -9.43 -22.32 -5.05
N ARG A 402 -9.58 -21.76 -6.26
CA ARG A 402 -8.81 -22.12 -7.46
C ARG A 402 -7.41 -21.53 -7.48
N THR A 403 -7.16 -20.46 -6.74
CA THR A 403 -5.87 -19.79 -6.71
C THR A 403 -4.88 -20.62 -5.90
N ILE A 404 -3.84 -21.14 -6.57
CA ILE A 404 -2.84 -22.01 -5.93
C ILE A 404 -1.62 -21.26 -5.40
N ALA A 405 -1.36 -20.08 -5.95
CA ALA A 405 -0.31 -19.17 -5.53
C ALA A 405 -0.59 -17.76 -6.06
N MET A 406 -0.10 -16.75 -5.36
CA MET A 406 -0.06 -15.37 -5.84
C MET A 406 1.38 -14.84 -5.77
N LEU A 407 1.88 -14.33 -6.90
CA LEU A 407 3.21 -13.74 -7.02
C LEU A 407 3.02 -12.23 -7.24
N ASN A 408 3.51 -11.42 -6.31
CA ASN A 408 3.38 -9.97 -6.33
C ASN A 408 4.69 -9.29 -6.75
N LEU A 409 4.59 -8.28 -7.60
CA LEU A 409 5.70 -7.48 -8.12
C LEU A 409 5.54 -6.03 -7.69
N ASP A 410 6.53 -5.53 -6.96
CA ASP A 410 6.51 -4.19 -6.40
C ASP A 410 7.93 -3.63 -6.35
N MET A 411 8.12 -2.42 -6.86
CA MET A 411 9.43 -1.75 -6.91
C MET A 411 10.54 -2.71 -7.34
N ILE A 412 10.40 -3.34 -8.50
CA ILE A 412 11.34 -4.34 -9.03
C ILE A 412 12.43 -3.71 -9.90
N GLY A 413 12.32 -2.42 -10.17
CA GLY A 413 13.04 -1.70 -11.21
C GLY A 413 14.41 -1.16 -10.80
N ARG A 414 14.73 -1.16 -9.48
CA ARG A 414 15.96 -0.54 -8.95
C ARG A 414 16.83 -1.48 -8.12
N VAL A 415 16.96 -2.72 -8.59
CA VAL A 415 17.89 -3.71 -8.02
C VAL A 415 19.27 -3.10 -7.72
N ASN A 416 19.64 -3.13 -6.45
CA ASN A 416 20.85 -2.52 -5.94
C ASN A 416 21.80 -3.59 -5.39
N LYS A 417 23.10 -3.50 -5.75
CA LYS A 417 24.13 -4.46 -5.33
C LYS A 417 23.75 -5.93 -5.58
N ASN A 418 22.97 -6.19 -6.64
CA ASN A 418 22.49 -7.52 -7.02
C ASN A 418 21.67 -8.21 -5.91
N LYS A 419 21.08 -7.44 -4.98
CA LYS A 419 20.18 -7.93 -3.93
C LYS A 419 18.73 -7.88 -4.41
N LEU A 420 17.98 -8.93 -4.12
CA LEU A 420 16.55 -9.02 -4.38
C LEU A 420 15.87 -9.58 -3.13
N TYR A 421 14.87 -8.86 -2.62
CA TYR A 421 14.08 -9.33 -1.50
C TYR A 421 12.91 -10.18 -2.01
N VAL A 422 12.67 -11.30 -1.35
CA VAL A 422 11.54 -12.18 -1.59
C VAL A 422 10.80 -12.48 -0.28
N GLY A 423 9.61 -11.91 -0.12
CA GLY A 423 8.70 -12.14 1.00
C GLY A 423 7.75 -13.32 0.76
N GLY A 424 7.10 -13.80 1.83
CA GLY A 424 6.10 -14.86 1.76
C GLY A 424 6.64 -16.28 1.63
N VAL A 425 7.96 -16.50 1.63
CA VAL A 425 8.55 -17.82 1.36
C VAL A 425 8.22 -18.88 2.39
N GLY A 426 7.75 -18.47 3.57
CA GLY A 426 7.30 -19.37 4.62
C GLY A 426 5.85 -19.83 4.43
N THR A 427 5.07 -19.19 3.56
CA THR A 427 3.63 -19.50 3.37
C THR A 427 3.38 -20.80 2.62
N SER A 428 4.42 -21.41 2.04
CA SER A 428 4.41 -22.77 1.52
C SER A 428 5.78 -23.42 1.71
N PRO A 429 5.87 -24.67 2.23
CA PRO A 429 7.15 -25.32 2.54
C PRO A 429 8.12 -25.42 1.35
N GLY A 430 7.59 -25.50 0.13
CA GLY A 430 8.38 -25.67 -1.09
C GLY A 430 8.93 -24.38 -1.69
N PHE A 431 8.49 -23.20 -1.24
CA PHE A 431 8.82 -21.93 -1.91
C PHE A 431 10.28 -21.52 -1.79
N ARG A 432 10.87 -21.61 -0.58
CA ARG A 432 12.27 -21.23 -0.38
C ARG A 432 13.24 -22.13 -1.19
N PRO A 433 13.17 -23.47 -1.12
CA PRO A 433 14.03 -24.33 -1.94
C PRO A 433 13.83 -24.10 -3.44
N LEU A 434 12.59 -23.91 -3.88
CA LEU A 434 12.28 -23.61 -5.29
C LEU A 434 12.95 -22.32 -5.75
N LEU A 435 12.86 -21.24 -4.95
CA LEU A 435 13.50 -19.96 -5.28
C LEU A 435 15.03 -20.07 -5.30
N GLU A 436 15.62 -20.80 -4.37
CA GLU A 436 17.06 -21.04 -4.35
C GLU A 436 17.52 -21.78 -5.62
N GLU A 437 16.80 -22.82 -6.05
CA GLU A 437 17.09 -23.58 -7.29
C GLU A 437 16.93 -22.70 -8.54
N GLU A 438 15.81 -22.00 -8.69
CA GLU A 438 15.54 -21.19 -9.89
C GLU A 438 16.41 -19.91 -9.97
N ASN A 439 17.02 -19.52 -8.84
CA ASN A 439 17.96 -18.41 -8.78
C ASN A 439 19.37 -18.77 -9.25
N ASP A 440 19.73 -20.05 -9.40
CA ASP A 440 21.04 -20.43 -9.97
C ASP A 440 21.25 -19.83 -11.37
N GLY A 441 20.18 -19.71 -12.16
CA GLY A 441 20.20 -19.04 -13.46
C GLY A 441 20.10 -17.51 -13.40
N ALA A 442 19.58 -16.95 -12.30
CA ALA A 442 19.39 -15.50 -12.15
C ALA A 442 20.58 -14.83 -11.46
N GLY A 443 21.22 -15.51 -10.49
CA GLY A 443 22.40 -15.07 -9.77
C GLY A 443 22.17 -13.94 -8.76
N PHE A 444 20.97 -13.74 -8.22
CA PHE A 444 20.73 -12.70 -7.21
C PHE A 444 21.21 -13.13 -5.82
N GLN A 445 21.59 -12.14 -5.00
CA GLN A 445 21.66 -12.30 -3.55
C GLN A 445 20.25 -12.18 -2.99
N LEU A 446 19.58 -13.32 -2.78
CA LEU A 446 18.22 -13.35 -2.26
C LEU A 446 18.20 -13.05 -0.76
N ASP A 447 17.41 -12.06 -0.37
CA ASP A 447 17.03 -11.81 1.01
C ASP A 447 15.60 -12.29 1.22
N PHE A 448 15.35 -13.06 2.27
CA PHE A 448 14.09 -13.79 2.43
C PHE A 448 13.36 -13.39 3.68
N SER A 449 12.04 -13.20 3.56
CA SER A 449 11.13 -13.14 4.69
C SER A 449 10.11 -14.26 4.62
N ASP A 450 9.99 -15.02 5.73
CA ASP A 450 9.00 -16.08 5.83
C ASP A 450 7.57 -15.52 5.84
N SER A 451 7.36 -14.30 6.37
CA SER A 451 6.04 -13.69 6.56
C SER A 451 5.33 -13.45 5.23
N GLY A 452 4.08 -13.91 5.14
CA GLY A 452 3.14 -13.51 4.09
C GLY A 452 2.38 -12.22 4.40
N TYR A 453 2.70 -11.54 5.51
CA TYR A 453 2.22 -10.20 5.84
C TYR A 453 3.29 -9.17 5.51
N GLY A 454 2.89 -8.11 4.81
CA GLY A 454 3.72 -7.00 4.38
C GLY A 454 2.86 -5.82 3.92
N ALA A 455 3.49 -4.70 3.56
CA ALA A 455 2.82 -3.50 3.06
C ALA A 455 2.72 -3.55 1.52
N SER A 456 2.07 -4.59 0.98
CA SER A 456 1.79 -4.72 -0.46
C SER A 456 0.72 -5.80 -0.68
N ASP A 457 0.19 -5.92 -1.90
CA ASP A 457 -1.05 -6.65 -2.24
C ASP A 457 -1.05 -8.14 -1.91
N HIS A 458 0.12 -8.79 -1.89
CA HIS A 458 0.25 -10.20 -1.50
C HIS A 458 -0.36 -10.49 -0.12
N MET A 459 -0.37 -9.51 0.78
CA MET A 459 -0.95 -9.68 2.11
C MET A 459 -2.44 -10.03 2.04
N SER A 460 -3.20 -9.43 1.11
CA SER A 460 -4.63 -9.69 0.93
C SER A 460 -4.89 -11.16 0.59
N PHE A 461 -4.04 -11.77 -0.25
CA PHE A 461 -4.12 -13.17 -0.62
C PHE A 461 -3.69 -14.11 0.52
N ASN A 462 -2.59 -13.80 1.22
CA ASN A 462 -2.13 -14.60 2.35
C ASN A 462 -3.18 -14.69 3.47
N ARG A 463 -3.95 -13.62 3.71
CA ARG A 463 -5.07 -13.59 4.67
C ARG A 463 -6.18 -14.58 4.31
N LYS A 464 -6.36 -14.87 3.02
CA LYS A 464 -7.29 -15.89 2.54
C LYS A 464 -6.63 -17.26 2.34
N GLN A 465 -5.50 -17.49 3.01
CA GLN A 465 -4.76 -18.75 2.99
C GLN A 465 -4.28 -19.17 1.59
N VAL A 466 -3.97 -18.19 0.74
CA VAL A 466 -3.31 -18.42 -0.54
C VAL A 466 -1.80 -18.30 -0.32
N PRO A 467 -0.98 -19.27 -0.76
CA PRO A 467 0.48 -19.16 -0.73
C PRO A 467 0.95 -17.96 -1.56
N VAL A 468 1.86 -17.14 -1.02
CA VAL A 468 2.30 -15.91 -1.67
C VAL A 468 3.81 -15.80 -1.80
N LEU A 469 4.26 -15.13 -2.84
CA LEU A 469 5.62 -14.64 -3.00
C LEU A 469 5.59 -13.16 -3.36
N PHE A 470 6.48 -12.38 -2.75
CA PHE A 470 6.56 -10.94 -2.94
C PHE A 470 7.96 -10.55 -3.39
N PHE A 471 8.11 -10.07 -4.64
CA PHE A 471 9.39 -9.67 -5.20
C PHE A 471 9.56 -8.16 -5.10
N PHE A 472 10.67 -7.73 -4.48
CA PHE A 472 10.93 -6.33 -4.16
C PHE A 472 12.43 -6.01 -4.24
N SER A 473 12.81 -4.88 -4.85
CA SER A 473 14.22 -4.51 -5.03
C SER A 473 14.80 -3.64 -3.92
N GLY A 474 13.98 -3.23 -2.94
CA GLY A 474 14.40 -2.45 -1.79
C GLY A 474 13.97 -0.98 -1.86
N LEU A 475 13.87 -0.33 -0.70
CA LEU A 475 13.63 1.11 -0.62
C LEU A 475 14.84 1.91 -1.11
N HIS A 476 14.58 3.13 -1.57
CA HIS A 476 15.60 4.04 -2.07
C HIS A 476 15.28 5.51 -1.76
N PRO A 477 16.25 6.44 -1.83
CA PRO A 477 16.05 7.84 -1.44
C PRO A 477 14.96 8.61 -2.19
N ASP A 478 14.55 8.12 -3.36
CA ASP A 478 13.52 8.72 -4.21
C ASP A 478 12.10 8.20 -3.94
N TYR A 479 11.93 7.23 -3.02
CA TYR A 479 10.64 6.60 -2.74
C TYR A 479 9.62 7.65 -2.30
N HIS A 480 8.41 7.60 -2.85
CA HIS A 480 7.33 8.57 -2.60
C HIS A 480 7.75 10.04 -2.83
N LYS A 481 8.54 10.30 -3.87
CA LYS A 481 8.99 11.66 -4.23
C LYS A 481 8.85 11.92 -5.73
N PRO A 482 8.79 13.19 -6.17
CA PRO A 482 8.82 13.55 -7.59
C PRO A 482 10.06 13.03 -8.33
N SER A 483 11.13 12.74 -7.59
CA SER A 483 12.37 12.25 -8.16
C SER A 483 12.37 10.76 -8.50
N ASP A 484 11.30 9.99 -8.26
CA ASP A 484 11.19 8.60 -8.70
C ASP A 484 10.86 8.49 -10.20
N THR A 485 11.87 8.71 -11.05
CA THR A 485 11.72 8.82 -12.51
C THR A 485 12.32 7.63 -13.26
N TRP A 486 11.86 7.41 -14.49
CA TRP A 486 12.22 6.24 -15.31
C TRP A 486 13.72 6.15 -15.64
N GLU A 487 14.47 7.26 -15.60
CA GLU A 487 15.92 7.28 -15.86
C GLU A 487 16.71 6.52 -14.78
N LYS A 488 16.12 6.31 -13.61
CA LYS A 488 16.76 5.64 -12.47
C LYS A 488 16.61 4.13 -12.47
N GLN A 489 15.81 3.62 -13.40
CA GLN A 489 15.51 2.20 -13.57
C GLN A 489 16.76 1.42 -14.03
N ARG A 490 16.71 0.10 -13.83
CA ARG A 490 17.77 -0.85 -14.15
C ARG A 490 17.22 -1.95 -15.07
N PRO A 491 17.07 -1.67 -16.38
CA PRO A 491 16.28 -2.53 -17.27
C PRO A 491 16.81 -3.96 -17.41
N GLU A 492 18.14 -4.14 -17.46
CA GLU A 492 18.74 -5.48 -17.63
C GLU A 492 18.65 -6.30 -16.34
N GLU A 493 18.85 -5.66 -15.19
CA GLU A 493 18.65 -6.30 -13.89
C GLU A 493 17.17 -6.63 -13.66
N THR A 494 16.25 -5.77 -14.08
CA THR A 494 14.81 -6.03 -13.96
C THR A 494 14.37 -7.16 -14.89
N ALA A 495 14.92 -7.24 -16.10
CA ALA A 495 14.68 -8.38 -16.98
C ALA A 495 15.09 -9.70 -16.31
N ARG A 496 16.23 -9.74 -15.61
CA ARG A 496 16.65 -10.89 -14.80
C ARG A 496 15.69 -11.21 -13.66
N VAL A 497 15.10 -10.20 -13.00
CA VAL A 497 14.05 -10.41 -11.97
C VAL A 497 12.84 -11.09 -12.61
N LEU A 498 12.35 -10.58 -13.74
CA LEU A 498 11.20 -11.15 -14.44
C LEU A 498 11.48 -12.55 -14.97
N GLU A 499 12.70 -12.85 -15.42
CA GLU A 499 13.10 -14.21 -15.78
C GLU A 499 13.07 -15.17 -14.59
N LEU A 500 13.51 -14.72 -13.40
CA LEU A 500 13.37 -15.51 -12.17
C LEU A 500 11.90 -15.76 -11.83
N VAL A 501 11.05 -14.72 -11.90
CA VAL A 501 9.60 -14.86 -11.69
C VAL A 501 9.00 -15.84 -12.69
N ALA A 502 9.37 -15.75 -13.97
CA ALA A 502 8.88 -16.64 -15.02
C ALA A 502 9.31 -18.10 -14.77
N ARG A 503 10.54 -18.34 -14.32
CA ARG A 503 11.03 -19.66 -13.91
C ARG A 503 10.23 -20.21 -12.72
N VAL A 504 9.95 -19.39 -11.71
CA VAL A 504 9.12 -19.77 -10.56
C VAL A 504 7.71 -20.16 -11.02
N VAL A 505 7.07 -19.36 -11.88
CA VAL A 505 5.76 -19.70 -12.47
C VAL A 505 5.84 -21.02 -13.24
N GLY A 506 6.89 -21.23 -14.05
CA GLY A 506 7.10 -22.49 -14.77
C GLY A 506 7.21 -23.70 -13.83
N ARG A 507 7.86 -23.57 -12.67
CA ARG A 507 7.91 -24.64 -11.66
C ARG A 507 6.57 -24.90 -11.00
N LEU A 508 5.81 -23.86 -10.69
CA LEU A 508 4.46 -23.99 -10.15
C LEU A 508 3.50 -24.62 -11.18
N ASP A 509 3.67 -24.30 -12.46
CA ASP A 509 2.92 -24.88 -13.57
C ASP A 509 3.28 -26.36 -13.83
N ALA A 510 4.55 -26.72 -13.70
CA ALA A 510 5.03 -28.08 -13.89
C ALA A 510 4.74 -29.00 -12.69
N ALA A 511 4.55 -28.43 -11.48
CA ALA A 511 4.31 -29.20 -10.27
C ALA A 511 3.03 -30.05 -10.38
N GLU A 512 3.08 -31.32 -10.01
CA GLU A 512 1.89 -32.18 -9.98
C GLU A 512 0.97 -31.83 -8.79
N GLU A 513 1.56 -31.48 -7.65
CA GLU A 513 0.83 -31.10 -6.45
C GLU A 513 0.71 -29.58 -6.33
N ARG A 514 -0.44 -29.12 -5.84
CA ARG A 514 -0.63 -27.71 -5.51
C ARG A 514 0.25 -27.32 -4.30
N PRO A 515 0.83 -26.11 -4.27
CA PRO A 515 1.44 -25.56 -3.06
C PRO A 515 0.44 -25.62 -1.89
N GLN A 516 0.92 -26.08 -0.74
CA GLN A 516 0.12 -26.06 0.48
C GLN A 516 0.37 -24.77 1.21
N TRP A 517 -0.71 -24.05 1.54
CA TRP A 517 -0.59 -22.94 2.46
C TRP A 517 -0.27 -23.43 3.86
N VAL A 518 0.70 -22.80 4.50
CA VAL A 518 1.02 -23.02 5.91
C VAL A 518 1.01 -21.69 6.65
N ALA A 519 0.39 -21.69 7.82
CA ALA A 519 0.45 -20.56 8.72
C ALA A 519 1.91 -20.33 9.15
N VAL A 520 2.46 -19.17 8.78
CA VAL A 520 3.81 -18.79 9.17
C VAL A 520 3.79 -18.41 10.64
N ARG A 521 4.32 -19.30 11.48
CA ARG A 521 4.70 -18.95 12.84
C ARG A 521 6.02 -18.19 12.75
N GLU A 522 6.00 -16.87 12.95
CA GLU A 522 7.22 -16.08 13.09
C GLU A 522 8.12 -16.77 14.13
N ARG A 523 9.29 -17.26 13.71
CA ARG A 523 10.27 -17.81 14.65
C ARG A 523 10.75 -16.67 15.53
N ARG A 524 10.75 -16.91 16.86
CA ARG A 524 11.60 -16.22 17.84
C ARG A 524 12.96 -15.96 17.21
N ARG A 525 13.28 -14.71 16.85
CA ARG A 525 14.63 -14.37 16.38
C ARG A 525 15.59 -14.64 17.55
N SER A 526 16.43 -15.66 17.40
CA SER A 526 17.52 -15.92 18.34
C SER A 526 18.55 -14.80 18.23
N SER A 527 18.84 -14.18 19.37
CA SER A 527 19.83 -13.13 19.59
C SER A 527 21.16 -13.38 18.84
N THR A 528 21.56 -12.45 17.99
CA THR A 528 22.96 -12.27 17.54
C THR A 528 23.31 -10.78 17.68
N PRO A 529 24.52 -10.38 18.11
CA PRO A 529 24.78 -9.04 18.62
C PRO A 529 25.16 -8.02 17.53
N ALA A 530 24.58 -6.81 17.69
CA ALA A 530 25.03 -5.46 17.33
C ALA A 530 25.73 -5.23 15.97
N GLY A 531 25.04 -4.48 15.10
CA GLY A 531 25.57 -3.77 13.95
C GLY A 531 24.51 -2.83 13.38
N ASP A 532 24.55 -1.57 13.82
CA ASP A 532 23.86 -0.36 13.37
C ASP A 532 22.99 -0.46 12.09
N GLU A 533 21.73 -0.87 12.24
CA GLU A 533 20.62 -0.59 11.31
C GLU A 533 19.34 -0.41 12.15
N GLU A 534 19.04 0.84 12.54
CA GLU A 534 17.80 1.21 13.25
C GLU A 534 16.79 1.85 12.28
N ALA A 535 15.92 0.99 11.73
CA ALA A 535 14.59 1.36 11.28
C ALA A 535 13.66 0.15 11.51
N GLY A 536 12.92 0.16 12.62
CA GLY A 536 11.84 -0.79 12.90
C GLY A 536 12.16 -1.99 13.80
N GLN A 537 12.81 -1.79 14.96
CA GLN A 537 12.88 -2.85 15.97
C GLN A 537 11.52 -3.04 16.68
N GLY A 538 11.09 -4.30 16.80
CA GLY A 538 9.90 -4.73 17.53
C GLY A 538 10.03 -4.47 19.03
N TYR A 539 9.60 -3.29 19.48
CA TYR A 539 9.40 -3.00 20.89
C TYR A 539 7.98 -2.49 21.07
N GLY A 540 7.09 -3.36 21.58
CA GLY A 540 5.71 -2.98 21.86
C GLY A 540 4.79 -4.15 22.19
N PRO A 541 3.61 -3.86 22.76
CA PRO A 541 2.58 -4.85 23.04
C PRO A 541 2.11 -5.51 21.74
N TYR A 542 1.92 -6.83 21.81
CA TYR A 542 1.46 -7.64 20.70
C TYR A 542 0.05 -8.17 21.00
N PHE A 543 -0.91 -7.83 20.15
CA PHE A 543 -2.28 -8.33 20.23
C PHE A 543 -2.47 -9.61 19.40
N GLY A 544 -1.89 -9.64 18.19
CA GLY A 544 -1.94 -10.80 17.31
C GLY A 544 -3.16 -10.91 16.38
N SER A 545 -3.92 -9.84 16.21
CA SER A 545 -4.89 -9.71 15.13
C SER A 545 -4.27 -9.09 13.89
N ILE A 546 -4.87 -9.36 12.74
CA ILE A 546 -4.55 -8.72 11.47
C ILE A 546 -5.78 -7.93 11.05
N PRO A 547 -5.71 -6.59 11.07
CA PRO A 547 -6.82 -5.74 10.64
C PRO A 547 -7.19 -5.98 9.17
N ASP A 548 -8.49 -6.08 8.91
CA ASP A 548 -9.05 -5.87 7.59
C ASP A 548 -8.96 -4.38 7.25
N PHE A 549 -8.42 -4.05 6.07
CA PHE A 549 -8.24 -2.66 5.62
C PHE A 549 -9.41 -2.18 4.74
N GLY A 550 -10.36 -3.07 4.42
CA GLY A 550 -11.61 -2.69 3.79
C GLY A 550 -12.48 -1.83 4.72
N GLU A 551 -13.40 -1.07 4.13
CA GLU A 551 -14.31 -0.21 4.88
C GLU A 551 -15.17 -1.03 5.87
N THR A 552 -15.00 -0.75 7.16
CA THR A 552 -15.88 -1.25 8.22
C THR A 552 -16.58 -0.05 8.83
N ALA A 553 -17.92 -0.04 8.81
CA ALA A 553 -18.70 1.11 9.26
C ALA A 553 -18.46 1.50 10.73
N LYS A 554 -18.13 0.54 11.59
CA LYS A 554 -17.76 0.78 12.99
C LYS A 554 -16.89 -0.34 13.54
N GLY A 555 -15.73 0.03 14.10
CA GLY A 555 -14.78 -0.88 14.72
C GLY A 555 -13.70 -1.37 13.75
N VAL A 556 -12.89 -2.33 14.22
CA VAL A 556 -11.81 -2.94 13.43
C VAL A 556 -12.13 -4.39 13.19
N LYS A 557 -12.54 -4.73 11.96
CA LYS A 557 -12.71 -6.12 11.55
C LYS A 557 -11.35 -6.80 11.48
N PHE A 558 -11.24 -8.00 12.03
CA PHE A 558 -10.06 -8.83 11.90
C PHE A 558 -10.18 -9.66 10.63
N ALA A 559 -9.32 -9.40 9.65
CA ALA A 559 -9.20 -10.29 8.49
C ALA A 559 -8.74 -11.68 8.94
N ASP A 560 -7.86 -11.73 9.94
CA ASP A 560 -7.35 -12.96 10.52
C ASP A 560 -6.85 -12.74 11.96
N VAL A 561 -6.71 -13.83 12.71
CA VAL A 561 -6.12 -13.85 14.05
C VAL A 561 -5.02 -14.91 14.08
N ARG A 562 -3.78 -14.46 14.30
CA ARG A 562 -2.59 -15.31 14.20
C ARG A 562 -2.68 -16.48 15.20
N GLU A 563 -2.47 -17.70 14.72
CA GLU A 563 -2.50 -18.90 15.57
C GLU A 563 -1.49 -18.77 16.73
N GLY A 564 -1.91 -19.15 17.95
CA GLY A 564 -1.06 -19.08 19.14
C GLY A 564 -0.80 -17.67 19.67
N SER A 565 -1.32 -16.64 19.01
CA SER A 565 -1.22 -15.25 19.48
C SER A 565 -2.08 -14.98 20.72
N PRO A 566 -1.85 -13.84 21.41
CA PRO A 566 -2.72 -13.38 22.51
C PRO A 566 -4.20 -13.35 22.16
N ALA A 567 -4.57 -12.76 21.02
CA ALA A 567 -5.95 -12.71 20.54
C ALA A 567 -6.53 -14.11 20.33
N ALA A 568 -5.78 -15.03 19.69
CA ALA A 568 -6.23 -16.42 19.50
C ALA A 568 -6.44 -17.15 20.83
N LYS A 569 -5.52 -16.97 21.79
CA LYS A 569 -5.62 -17.55 23.14
C LYS A 569 -6.82 -17.03 23.91
N ALA A 570 -7.25 -15.80 23.63
CA ALA A 570 -8.46 -15.20 24.18
C ALA A 570 -9.74 -15.62 23.44
N GLY A 571 -9.66 -16.48 22.42
CA GLY A 571 -10.81 -16.99 21.67
C GLY A 571 -11.35 -16.05 20.59
N LEU A 572 -10.57 -15.03 20.20
CA LEU A 572 -10.91 -14.16 19.07
C LEU A 572 -10.63 -14.87 17.75
N LEU A 573 -11.45 -14.60 16.75
CA LEU A 573 -11.45 -15.27 15.45
C LEU A 573 -11.37 -14.28 14.30
N ALA A 574 -10.95 -14.78 13.13
CA ALA A 574 -11.15 -14.07 11.87
C ALA A 574 -12.64 -13.72 11.68
N GLY A 575 -12.92 -12.50 11.21
CA GLY A 575 -14.27 -11.95 11.05
C GLY A 575 -14.84 -11.25 12.28
N ASP A 576 -14.22 -11.37 13.47
CA ASP A 576 -14.61 -10.57 14.64
C ASP A 576 -14.33 -9.08 14.38
N ILE A 577 -15.24 -8.19 14.83
CA ILE A 577 -15.08 -6.74 14.72
C ILE A 577 -14.84 -6.14 16.10
N LEU A 578 -13.63 -5.65 16.37
CA LEU A 578 -13.29 -5.01 17.63
C LEU A 578 -13.99 -3.65 17.77
N ILE A 579 -14.84 -3.53 18.81
CA ILE A 579 -15.62 -2.32 19.09
C ILE A 579 -15.25 -1.66 20.44
N GLN A 580 -14.56 -2.38 21.32
CA GLN A 580 -14.06 -1.83 22.59
C GLN A 580 -12.72 -2.47 22.97
N PHE A 581 -11.79 -1.65 23.45
CA PHE A 581 -10.48 -2.07 23.94
C PHE A 581 -10.16 -1.34 25.25
N ASP A 582 -9.94 -2.09 26.32
CA ASP A 582 -9.70 -1.59 27.68
C ASP A 582 -10.73 -0.54 28.15
N GLY A 583 -12.01 -0.85 27.95
CA GLY A 583 -13.09 0.06 28.33
C GLY A 583 -13.32 1.24 27.37
N LYS A 584 -12.38 1.52 26.45
CA LYS A 584 -12.49 2.60 25.46
C LYS A 584 -13.11 2.11 24.15
N GLU A 585 -13.93 2.96 23.53
CA GLU A 585 -14.54 2.67 22.22
C GLU A 585 -13.46 2.56 21.13
N VAL A 586 -13.64 1.61 20.21
CA VAL A 586 -12.84 1.45 18.99
C VAL A 586 -13.76 1.68 17.81
N ARG A 587 -13.55 2.78 17.07
CA ARG A 587 -14.32 3.12 15.86
C ARG A 587 -13.58 2.76 14.59
N ASN A 588 -12.25 2.85 14.61
CA ASN A 588 -11.40 2.63 13.46
C ASN A 588 -10.03 2.06 13.86
N LEU A 589 -9.17 1.79 12.88
CA LEU A 589 -7.84 1.21 13.10
C LEU A 589 -6.89 2.14 13.88
N TYR A 590 -7.03 3.45 13.73
CA TYR A 590 -6.22 4.42 14.48
C TYR A 590 -6.51 4.33 15.97
N ASP A 591 -7.78 4.16 16.35
CA ASP A 591 -8.18 3.96 17.75
C ASP A 591 -7.53 2.71 18.34
N PHE A 592 -7.67 1.57 17.65
CA PHE A 592 -7.11 0.32 18.12
C PHE A 592 -5.58 0.41 18.23
N THR A 593 -4.91 0.99 17.24
CA THR A 593 -3.46 1.14 17.23
C THR A 593 -2.99 2.07 18.35
N TYR A 594 -3.69 3.20 18.56
CA TYR A 594 -3.41 4.14 19.64
C TYR A 594 -3.53 3.46 21.01
N LEU A 595 -4.67 2.79 21.25
CA LEU A 595 -4.97 2.13 22.53
C LEU A 595 -4.04 0.95 22.80
N LEU A 596 -3.77 0.12 21.78
CA LEU A 596 -2.85 -1.01 21.90
C LEU A 596 -1.46 -0.52 22.28
N ARG A 597 -0.92 0.48 21.56
CA ARG A 597 0.42 0.99 21.80
C ARG A 597 0.57 1.61 23.20
N ALA A 598 -0.51 2.12 23.80
CA ALA A 598 -0.51 2.63 25.17
C ALA A 598 -0.36 1.54 26.25
N LYS A 599 -0.32 0.26 25.87
CA LYS A 599 -0.16 -0.88 26.78
C LYS A 599 1.26 -1.40 26.85
N ASN A 600 1.51 -2.20 27.87
CA ASN A 600 2.72 -2.97 28.01
C ASN A 600 2.47 -4.43 27.62
N PRO A 601 3.52 -5.15 27.20
CA PRO A 601 3.47 -6.60 27.19
C PRO A 601 3.06 -7.17 28.55
N ASP A 602 2.35 -8.30 28.51
CA ASP A 602 1.75 -8.99 29.65
C ASP A 602 0.54 -8.31 30.32
N ASP A 603 0.16 -7.10 29.91
CA ASP A 603 -1.09 -6.46 30.33
C ASP A 603 -2.29 -7.35 29.94
N GLU A 604 -3.24 -7.50 30.86
CA GLU A 604 -4.53 -8.15 30.60
C GLU A 604 -5.55 -7.08 30.21
N VAL A 605 -5.98 -7.13 28.95
CA VAL A 605 -6.86 -6.10 28.38
C VAL A 605 -8.24 -6.67 28.09
N PRO A 606 -9.31 -6.18 28.75
CA PRO A 606 -10.66 -6.54 28.38
C PRO A 606 -11.01 -5.94 27.01
N VAL A 607 -11.58 -6.76 26.13
CA VAL A 607 -12.02 -6.36 24.79
C VAL A 607 -13.46 -6.80 24.56
N VAL A 608 -14.14 -6.07 23.67
CA VAL A 608 -15.46 -6.45 23.15
C VAL A 608 -15.39 -6.48 21.64
N VAL A 609 -15.79 -7.60 21.06
CA VAL A 609 -15.88 -7.80 19.61
C VAL A 609 -17.31 -8.14 19.21
N LEU A 610 -17.71 -7.77 17.99
CA LEU A 610 -18.90 -8.28 17.34
C LEU A 610 -18.54 -9.53 16.53
N ARG A 611 -19.21 -10.65 16.79
CA ARG A 611 -19.12 -11.88 16.01
C ARG A 611 -20.45 -12.09 15.31
N GLY A 612 -20.55 -11.66 14.05
CA GLY A 612 -21.84 -11.37 13.44
C GLY A 612 -22.54 -10.26 14.22
N ASP A 613 -23.79 -10.48 14.64
CA ASP A 613 -24.56 -9.48 15.39
C ASP A 613 -24.43 -9.59 16.93
N LYS A 614 -23.55 -10.46 17.44
CA LYS A 614 -23.44 -10.72 18.88
C LYS A 614 -22.17 -10.12 19.48
N GLU A 615 -22.31 -9.43 20.61
CA GLU A 615 -21.17 -9.03 21.43
C GLU A 615 -20.52 -10.25 22.10
N VAL A 616 -19.20 -10.35 21.95
CA VAL A 616 -18.34 -11.31 22.63
C VAL A 616 -17.34 -10.54 23.46
N ARG A 617 -17.26 -10.85 24.75
CA ARG A 617 -16.31 -10.25 25.69
C ARG A 617 -15.16 -11.20 25.92
N ALA A 618 -13.94 -10.71 25.84
CA ALA A 618 -12.73 -11.49 26.09
C ALA A 618 -11.72 -10.66 26.89
N VAL A 619 -10.74 -11.33 27.50
CA VAL A 619 -9.58 -10.69 28.10
C VAL A 619 -8.34 -11.19 27.37
N VAL A 620 -7.61 -10.25 26.75
CA VAL A 620 -6.41 -10.55 25.97
C VAL A 620 -5.19 -10.21 26.79
N LYS A 621 -4.39 -11.23 27.15
CA LYS A 621 -3.09 -11.00 27.77
C LYS A 621 -2.05 -10.70 26.70
N LEU A 622 -1.66 -9.44 26.55
CA LEU A 622 -0.80 -8.95 25.48
C LEU A 622 0.58 -9.63 25.50
N GLY A 623 1.12 -9.90 24.32
CA GLY A 623 2.47 -10.45 24.15
C GLY A 623 3.52 -9.37 23.92
N ARG A 624 4.76 -9.79 23.65
CA ARG A 624 5.80 -8.94 23.06
C ARG A 624 5.84 -9.15 21.55
N ARG A 625 5.96 -8.06 20.80
CA ARG A 625 6.31 -8.10 19.37
C ARG A 625 7.82 -8.37 19.33
N GLU A 626 8.23 -9.54 18.84
CA GLU A 626 9.64 -9.96 18.78
C GLU A 626 10.27 -9.70 17.40
#